data_AF-A0A7W1HJ36-F1
#
_entry.id   AF-A0A7W1HJ36-F1
#
_cell.length_a   1.000
_cell.length_b   1.000
_cell.length_c   1.000
_cell.angle_alpha   90.00
_cell.angle_beta   90.00
_cell.angle_gamma   90.00
#
_symmetry.space_group_name_H-M   'P 1'
#
loop_
_entity.id
_entity.type
_entity.pdbx_description
1 polymer ?
#
loop_
_entity_poly.entity_id
_entity_poly.type
_entity_poly.pdbx_seq_one_letter_code
_entity_poly.pdbx_strand_id
1 'polypeptide(L)'
;VLGYVDEHGVDGASAAIVDPARIGPAFWFQQMDEPRPQRNRIHVDVTLSHDVAEERIAAAIAAGGHLVSDERARAFWILADAERNEICVCTWQDRD
;
A
#
# COMPACT_ATOMS: atom_id res chain seq x y z
N VAL A 1 -4.66 -15.66 -19.43
CA VAL A 1 -4.42 -14.21 -19.24
C VAL A 1 -5.33 -13.75 -18.11
N LEU A 2 -4.83 -12.96 -17.15
CA LEU A 2 -5.57 -12.59 -15.92
C LEU A 2 -6.62 -11.49 -16.10
N GLY A 3 -6.73 -10.89 -17.29
CA GLY A 3 -7.75 -9.88 -17.62
C GLY A 3 -7.44 -8.45 -17.16
N TYR A 4 -6.28 -8.22 -16.55
CA TYR A 4 -5.81 -6.89 -16.14
C TYR A 4 -5.37 -6.06 -17.36
N VAL A 5 -5.55 -4.74 -17.25
CA VAL A 5 -5.17 -3.74 -18.27
C VAL A 5 -4.27 -2.69 -17.64
N ASP A 6 -3.48 -2.00 -18.44
CA ASP A 6 -2.69 -0.85 -17.97
C ASP A 6 -3.63 0.23 -17.43
N GLU A 7 -3.31 0.79 -16.26
CA GLU A 7 -4.04 1.93 -15.71
C GLU A 7 -3.79 3.17 -16.59
N HIS A 8 -4.82 3.89 -17.02
CA HIS A 8 -4.60 5.07 -17.86
C HIS A 8 -4.03 6.23 -17.03
N GLY A 9 -2.71 6.41 -17.07
CA GLY A 9 -2.02 7.56 -16.47
C GLY A 9 -2.26 8.85 -17.25
N VAL A 10 -2.14 10.00 -16.58
CA VAL A 10 -2.38 11.35 -17.15
C VAL A 10 -1.46 11.65 -18.35
N ASP A 11 -0.27 11.03 -18.39
CA ASP A 11 0.75 11.20 -19.43
C ASP A 11 0.98 9.94 -20.28
N GLY A 12 0.07 8.95 -20.24
CA GLY A 12 0.18 7.71 -21.01
C GLY A 12 1.23 6.70 -20.51
N ALA A 13 2.08 7.09 -19.56
CA ALA A 13 2.89 6.16 -18.78
C ALA A 13 2.05 5.62 -17.61
N SER A 14 1.75 4.33 -17.66
CA SER A 14 1.16 3.61 -16.53
C SER A 14 2.23 2.82 -15.82
N ALA A 15 2.34 2.98 -14.49
CA ALA A 15 3.17 2.10 -13.69
C ALA A 15 2.38 0.90 -13.14
N ALA A 16 1.05 0.89 -13.31
CA ALA A 16 0.18 -0.07 -12.67
C ALA A 16 -0.74 -0.79 -13.66
N ILE A 17 -1.10 -2.03 -13.33
CA ILE A 17 -2.18 -2.75 -14.00
C ILE A 17 -3.38 -2.86 -13.07
N VAL A 18 -4.57 -2.76 -13.64
CA VAL A 18 -5.84 -2.74 -12.91
C VAL A 18 -6.81 -3.73 -13.50
N ASP A 19 -7.67 -4.28 -12.64
CA ASP A 19 -8.88 -4.95 -13.09
C ASP A 19 -9.83 -3.90 -13.69
N PRO A 20 -10.27 -4.03 -14.97
CA PRO A 20 -11.24 -3.12 -15.57
C PRO A 20 -12.55 -2.99 -14.78
N ALA A 21 -12.95 -4.05 -14.07
CA ALA A 21 -14.15 -4.05 -13.23
C ALA A 21 -13.89 -3.51 -11.80
N ARG A 22 -12.62 -3.20 -11.46
CA ARG A 22 -12.19 -2.70 -10.14
C ARG A 22 -12.60 -3.61 -8.97
N ILE A 23 -12.67 -4.92 -9.22
CA ILE A 23 -12.95 -5.95 -8.20
C ILE A 23 -11.62 -6.38 -7.56
N GLY A 24 -10.59 -6.60 -8.39
CA GLY A 24 -9.24 -6.95 -7.96
C GLY A 24 -8.40 -5.75 -7.51
N PRO A 25 -7.29 -6.01 -6.78
CA PRO A 25 -6.35 -4.96 -6.39
C PRO A 25 -5.63 -4.39 -7.62
N ALA A 26 -5.20 -3.13 -7.54
CA ALA A 26 -4.21 -2.62 -8.50
C ALA A 26 -2.83 -3.22 -8.19
N PHE A 27 -2.04 -3.49 -9.23
CA PHE A 27 -0.64 -3.90 -9.07
C PHE A 27 0.28 -2.83 -9.64
N TRP A 28 1.19 -2.33 -8.82
CA TRP A 28 2.24 -1.40 -9.23
C TRP A 28 3.59 -2.11 -9.26
N PHE A 29 4.34 -1.94 -10.36
CA PHE A 29 5.71 -2.45 -10.48
C PHE A 29 6.72 -1.34 -10.16
N GLN A 30 7.11 -1.26 -8.89
CA GLN A 30 8.09 -0.28 -8.45
C GLN A 30 9.51 -0.68 -8.92
N GLN A 31 10.17 0.23 -9.64
CA GLN A 31 11.60 0.12 -9.92
C GLN A 31 12.39 0.48 -8.65
N MET A 32 13.45 -0.27 -8.36
CA MET A 32 14.28 -0.06 -7.17
C MET A 32 15.75 -0.05 -7.58
N ASP A 33 16.50 0.91 -7.04
CA ASP A 33 17.96 0.97 -7.22
C ASP A 33 18.66 -0.12 -6.39
N GLU A 34 18.12 -0.41 -5.21
CA GLU A 34 18.61 -1.46 -4.31
C GLU A 34 17.64 -2.65 -4.26
N PRO A 35 18.14 -3.89 -4.32
CA PRO A 35 17.28 -5.07 -4.23
C PRO A 35 16.71 -5.22 -2.82
N ARG A 36 15.44 -5.63 -2.71
CA ARG A 36 14.83 -6.03 -1.43
C ARG A 36 15.23 -7.49 -1.11
N PRO A 37 16.13 -7.74 -0.12
CA PRO A 37 16.69 -9.07 0.10
C PRO A 37 15.72 -10.03 0.83
N GLN A 38 14.67 -9.49 1.45
CA GLN A 38 13.66 -10.29 2.14
C GLN A 38 12.94 -11.22 1.16
N ARG A 39 12.40 -12.32 1.71
CA ARG A 39 11.58 -13.26 0.91
C ARG A 39 10.34 -12.57 0.35
N ASN A 40 9.72 -11.71 1.15
CA ASN A 40 8.60 -10.90 0.71
C ASN A 40 9.11 -9.67 -0.06
N ARG A 41 8.74 -9.58 -1.34
CA ARG A 41 9.06 -8.44 -2.23
C ARG A 41 7.81 -7.69 -2.66
N ILE A 42 6.69 -7.97 -2.01
CA ILE A 42 5.41 -7.31 -2.23
C ILE A 42 5.23 -6.29 -1.11
N HIS A 43 4.73 -5.12 -1.47
CA HIS A 43 4.20 -4.15 -0.52
C HIS A 43 2.69 -4.09 -0.71
N VAL A 44 1.92 -4.12 0.38
CA VAL A 44 0.46 -4.08 0.33
C VAL A 44 -0.01 -2.74 0.87
N ASP A 45 -0.85 -2.07 0.11
CA ASP A 45 -1.53 -0.83 0.51
C ASP A 45 -2.98 -1.13 0.85
N VAL A 46 -3.37 -0.90 2.10
CA VAL A 46 -4.77 -1.02 2.55
C VAL A 46 -5.35 0.38 2.65
N THR A 47 -6.19 0.74 1.68
CA THR A 47 -6.86 2.04 1.68
C THR A 47 -8.15 1.98 2.47
N LEU A 48 -8.29 2.87 3.45
CA LEU A 48 -9.42 2.99 4.35
C LEU A 48 -10.00 4.41 4.30
N SER A 49 -11.22 4.55 4.83
CA SER A 49 -11.73 5.88 5.18
C SER A 49 -10.87 6.50 6.28
N HIS A 50 -10.62 7.81 6.17
CA HIS A 50 -9.70 8.51 7.08
C HIS A 50 -10.13 8.46 8.56
N ASP A 51 -11.43 8.41 8.82
CA ASP A 51 -12.06 8.41 10.15
C ASP A 51 -11.89 7.09 10.90
N VAL A 52 -11.52 6.00 10.20
CA VAL A 52 -11.22 4.70 10.82
C VAL A 52 -9.74 4.36 10.81
N ALA A 53 -8.89 5.16 10.15
CA ALA A 53 -7.48 4.82 9.93
C ALA A 53 -6.72 4.63 11.25
N GLU A 54 -6.81 5.61 12.16
CA GLU A 54 -6.12 5.58 13.46
C GLU A 54 -6.60 4.41 14.34
N GLU A 55 -7.90 4.12 14.36
CA GLU A 55 -8.46 2.97 15.08
C GLU A 55 -7.87 1.65 14.55
N ARG A 56 -7.77 1.49 13.22
CA ARG A 56 -7.21 0.29 12.60
C ARG A 56 -5.71 0.15 12.83
N ILE A 57 -4.97 1.25 12.85
CA ILE A 57 -3.55 1.27 13.20
C ILE A 57 -3.37 0.82 14.65
N ALA A 58 -4.14 1.38 15.59
CA ALA A 58 -4.09 0.99 16.99
C ALA A 58 -4.42 -0.50 17.19
N ALA A 59 -5.44 -1.01 16.49
CA ALA A 59 -5.79 -2.42 16.53
C ALA A 59 -4.68 -3.33 16.00
N ALA A 60 -4.03 -2.96 14.90
CA ALA A 60 -2.91 -3.71 14.33
C ALA A 60 -1.71 -3.75 15.29
N ILE A 61 -1.40 -2.64 15.97
CA ILE A 61 -0.36 -2.58 16.98
C ILE A 61 -0.71 -3.46 18.19
N ALA A 62 -1.95 -3.38 18.69
CA ALA A 62 -2.42 -4.22 19.79
C ALA A 62 -2.37 -5.73 19.46
N ALA A 63 -2.50 -6.10 18.19
CA ALA A 63 -2.35 -7.47 17.71
C ALA A 63 -0.89 -7.95 17.57
N GLY A 64 0.09 -7.12 17.94
CA GLY A 64 1.52 -7.45 17.89
C GLY A 64 2.27 -6.84 16.69
N GLY A 65 1.61 -5.99 15.91
CA GLY A 65 2.28 -5.15 14.92
C GLY A 65 3.03 -3.97 15.58
N HIS A 66 3.81 -3.26 14.78
CA HIS A 66 4.45 -2.02 15.20
C HIS A 66 4.42 -0.99 14.09
N LEU A 67 4.42 0.28 14.49
CA LEU A 67 4.55 1.41 13.58
C LEU A 67 6.01 1.51 13.13
N VAL A 68 6.24 1.45 11.82
CA VAL A 68 7.55 1.62 11.18
C VAL A 68 7.78 3.08 10.84
N SER A 69 6.78 3.77 10.29
CA SER A 69 6.85 5.19 9.95
C SER A 69 5.47 5.85 9.91
N ASP A 70 5.40 7.07 10.42
CA ASP A 70 4.27 7.98 10.35
C ASP A 70 4.63 9.33 9.71
N GLU A 71 5.77 9.41 9.02
CA GLU A 71 6.28 10.65 8.39
C GLU A 71 5.29 11.26 7.38
N ARG A 72 4.41 10.42 6.83
CA ARG A 72 3.35 10.79 5.88
C ARG A 72 1.96 10.56 6.46
N ALA A 73 1.83 10.59 7.79
CA ALA A 73 0.55 10.45 8.49
C ALA A 73 -0.53 11.35 7.89
N ARG A 74 -1.78 10.92 7.97
CA ARG A 74 -2.95 11.35 7.18
C ARG A 74 -2.95 10.76 5.76
N ALA A 75 -1.84 10.81 5.02
CA ALA A 75 -1.76 10.16 3.71
C ALA A 75 -1.59 8.64 3.84
N PHE A 76 -0.56 8.21 4.57
CA PHE A 76 -0.34 6.82 4.91
C PHE A 76 0.58 6.63 6.12
N TRP A 77 0.48 5.46 6.75
CA TRP A 77 1.38 4.97 7.79
C TRP A 77 1.96 3.63 7.36
N ILE A 78 3.23 3.38 7.68
CA ILE A 78 3.87 2.10 7.45
C ILE A 78 3.86 1.32 8.75
N LEU A 79 3.25 0.14 8.75
CA LEU A 79 3.28 -0.81 9.85
C LEU A 79 4.06 -2.05 9.43
N ALA A 80 4.52 -2.81 10.41
CA ALA A 80 5.03 -4.15 10.19
C ALA A 80 4.55 -5.15 11.23
N ASP A 81 4.37 -6.39 10.81
CA ASP A 81 4.06 -7.52 11.69
C ASP A 81 5.32 -8.00 12.47
N ALA A 82 5.14 -9.05 13.27
CA ALA A 82 6.23 -9.67 14.04
C ALA A 82 7.34 -10.30 13.17
N GLU A 83 7.05 -10.64 11.91
CA GLU A 83 8.02 -11.18 10.95
C GLU A 83 8.69 -10.07 10.11
N ARG A 84 8.32 -8.81 10.36
CA ARG A 84 8.76 -7.61 9.63
C ARG A 84 8.23 -7.52 8.20
N ASN A 85 7.07 -8.11 7.92
CA ASN A 85 6.35 -7.82 6.69
C ASN A 85 5.71 -6.43 6.81
N GLU A 86 6.03 -5.53 5.89
CA GLU A 86 5.51 -4.17 5.89
C GLU A 86 4.18 -4.06 5.14
N ILE A 87 3.31 -3.17 5.63
CA ILE A 87 2.03 -2.82 5.04
C ILE A 87 1.79 -1.31 5.20
N CYS A 88 1.23 -0.66 4.19
CA CYS A 88 0.74 0.71 4.32
C CYS A 88 -0.75 0.70 4.70
N VAL A 89 -1.09 1.49 5.73
CA VAL A 89 -2.47 1.93 5.96
C VAL A 89 -2.62 3.29 5.30
N CYS A 90 -3.50 3.37 4.33
CA CYS A 90 -3.61 4.47 3.37
C CYS A 90 -4.96 5.20 3.53
N THR A 91 -4.96 6.52 3.40
CA THR A 91 -6.20 7.31 3.22
C THR A 91 -6.09 8.19 1.97
N TRP A 92 -7.21 8.84 1.61
CA TRP A 92 -7.29 9.78 0.49
C TRP A 92 -6.71 11.17 0.83
N GLN A 93 -6.38 11.45 2.09
CA GLN A 93 -5.92 12.77 2.53
C GLN A 93 -4.47 13.03 2.12
N ASP A 94 -4.12 14.29 1.87
CA ASP A 94 -2.75 14.80 1.70
C ASP A 94 -1.86 13.98 0.73
N ARG A 95 -2.44 13.52 -0.39
CA ARG A 95 -1.77 12.67 -1.41
C ARG A 95 -0.97 13.43 -2.46
N ASP A 96 -0.87 14.75 -2.32
CA ASP A 96 -0.10 15.65 -3.19
C ASP A 96 1.41 15.60 -2.93
#